data_AF-A0A1F4FM46-F1
#
_entry.id   AF-A0A1F4FM46-F1
#
_cell.length_a   1.000
_cell.length_b   1.000
_cell.length_c   1.000
_cell.angle_alpha   90.00
_cell.angle_beta   90.00
_cell.angle_gamma   90.00
#
_symmetry.space_group_name_H-M   'P 1'
#
loop_
_entity.id
_entity.type
_entity.pdbx_description
1 polymer ?
#
loop_
_entity_poly.entity_id
_entity_poly.type
_entity_poly.pdbx_seq_one_letter_code
_entity_poly.pdbx_strand_id
1 'polypeptide(L)' 'MEERRIYREALHEAALALGGIEQLALRLDVEVNAVDRWLAGAEKPPLHVFLEALEAIAEGPWRAAA' A
#
# COMPACT_ATOMS: atom_id res chain seq x y z
N MET A 1 1.69 0.83 18.84
CA MET A 1 2.94 1.18 18.14
C MET A 1 3.26 0.14 17.07
N GLU A 2 3.25 -1.15 17.40
CA GLU A 2 3.42 -2.28 16.45
C GLU A 2 2.47 -2.23 15.24
N GLU A 3 1.17 -2.07 15.47
CA GLU A 3 0.15 -2.18 14.42
C GLU A 3 0.31 -1.13 13.31
N ARG A 4 0.57 0.13 13.66
CA ARG A 4 0.82 1.19 12.66
C ARG A 4 2.07 0.92 11.83
N ARG A 5 3.09 0.30 12.44
CA ARG A 5 4.32 -0.08 11.77
C ARG A 5 4.05 -1.20 10.75
N ILE A 6 3.30 -2.23 11.14
CA ILE A 6 2.89 -3.33 10.24
C ILE A 6 2.10 -2.79 9.05
N TYR A 7 1.15 -1.87 9.30
CA TYR A 7 0.36 -1.27 8.24
C TYR A 7 1.24 -0.49 7.26
N ARG A 8 2.14 0.35 7.79
CA ARG A 8 3.07 1.13 6.97
C ARG A 8 3.98 0.23 6.14
N GLU A 9 4.54 -0.82 6.74
CA GLU A 9 5.42 -1.77 6.04
C GLU A 9 4.65 -2.48 4.92
N ALA A 10 3.41 -2.91 5.16
CA ALA A 10 2.57 -3.49 4.11
C ALA A 10 2.29 -2.51 2.96
N LEU A 11 1.98 -1.24 3.24
CA LEU A 11 1.81 -0.23 2.18
C LEU A 11 3.11 0.01 1.40
N HIS A 12 4.26 0.00 2.08
CA HIS A 12 5.55 0.18 1.42
C HIS A 12 5.86 -0.97 0.46
N GLU A 13 5.69 -2.21 0.91
CA GLU A 13 5.89 -3.41 0.08
C GLU A 13 4.88 -3.48 -1.07
N ALA A 14 3.63 -3.10 -0.85
CA ALA A 14 2.63 -3.03 -1.91
C ALA A 14 2.99 -1.99 -2.99
N ALA A 15 3.52 -0.83 -2.59
CA ALA A 15 4.01 0.17 -3.55
C ALA A 15 5.16 -0.39 -4.39
N LEU A 16 6.10 -1.13 -3.78
CA LEU A 16 7.18 -1.79 -4.52
C LEU A 16 6.65 -2.85 -5.49
N ALA A 17 5.66 -3.66 -5.06
CA ALA A 17 5.05 -4.69 -5.90
C ALA A 17 4.29 -4.12 -7.11
N LEU A 18 3.64 -2.96 -6.95
CA LEU A 18 2.84 -2.31 -7.99
C LEU A 18 3.64 -1.34 -8.89
N GLY A 19 4.90 -1.06 -8.55
CA GLY A 19 5.77 -0.18 -9.32
C GLY A 19 5.81 1.28 -8.87
N GLY A 20 5.23 1.60 -7.70
CA GLY A 20 5.34 2.92 -7.09
C GLY A 20 4.14 3.30 -6.23
N ILE A 21 4.25 4.48 -5.59
CA ILE A 21 3.20 5.07 -4.76
C ILE A 21 1.98 5.47 -5.62
N GLU A 22 2.21 5.97 -6.83
CA GLU A 22 1.14 6.37 -7.75
C GLU A 22 0.26 5.20 -8.17
N GLN A 23 0.86 4.05 -8.47
CA GLN A 23 0.16 2.82 -8.84
C GLN A 23 -0.58 2.22 -7.65
N LEU A 24 -0.01 2.31 -6.44
CA LEU A 24 -0.70 1.94 -5.23
C LEU A 24 -1.91 2.84 -4.96
N ALA A 25 -1.77 4.16 -5.09
CA ALA A 25 -2.86 5.10 -4.93
C ALA A 25 -4.00 4.84 -5.93
N LEU A 26 -3.65 4.55 -7.18
CA LEU A 26 -4.62 4.17 -8.22
C LEU A 26 -5.35 2.87 -7.87
N ARG A 27 -4.64 1.83 -7.41
CA ARG A 27 -5.26 0.56 -7.00
C ARG A 27 -6.22 0.74 -5.83
N LEU A 28 -5.83 1.55 -4.85
CA LEU A 28 -6.59 1.82 -3.65
C LEU A 28 -7.78 2.78 -3.88
N ASP A 29 -7.87 3.40 -5.06
CA ASP A 29 -8.83 4.47 -5.38
C ASP A 29 -8.75 5.65 -4.38
N VAL A 30 -7.53 6.12 -4.11
CA VAL A 30 -7.26 7.23 -3.20
C VAL A 30 -6.26 8.22 -3.77
N GLU A 31 -6.25 9.42 -3.20
CA GLU A 31 -5.24 10.44 -3.50
C GLU A 31 -3.84 9.99 -3.08
N VAL A 32 -2.83 10.27 -3.92
CA VAL A 32 -1.41 9.98 -3.62
C VAL A 32 -0.97 10.59 -2.28
N ASN A 33 -1.44 11.82 -2.00
CA ASN A 33 -1.17 12.49 -0.74
C ASN A 33 -1.68 11.74 0.50
N ALA A 34 -2.75 10.94 0.37
CA ALA A 34 -3.23 10.10 1.47
C ALA A 34 -2.24 8.96 1.75
N VAL A 35 -1.74 8.32 0.70
CA VAL A 35 -0.71 7.28 0.79
C VAL A 35 0.57 7.82 1.42
N ASP A 36 1.00 9.01 1.01
CA ASP A 36 2.18 9.68 1.61
C ASP A 36 2.01 9.94 3.11
N ARG A 37 0.82 10.40 3.56
CA ARG A 37 0.55 10.61 4.99
C ARG A 37 0.57 9.31 5.78
N TRP A 38 0.09 8.21 5.21
CA TRP A 38 0.15 6.89 5.82
C TRP A 38 1.58 6.35 5.90
N LEU A 39 2.36 6.50 4.83
CA LEU A 39 3.76 6.10 4.77
C LEU A 39 4.65 6.93 5.70
N ALA A 40 4.37 8.22 5.85
CA ALA A 40 5.01 9.09 6.84
C ALA A 40 4.62 8.76 8.30
N GLY A 41 3.57 7.95 8.49
CA GLY A 41 3.00 7.66 9.81
C GLY A 41 2.23 8.82 10.44
N ALA A 42 1.93 9.86 9.65
CA ALA A 42 1.13 11.01 10.06
C ALA A 42 -0.34 10.61 10.31
N GLU A 43 -0.83 9.63 9.56
CA GLU A 43 -2.18 9.07 9.68
C GLU A 43 -2.13 7.53 9.72
N LYS A 44 -3.09 6.90 10.39
CA LYS A 44 -3.27 5.44 10.32
C LYS A 44 -4.10 5.12 9.07
N PRO A 45 -3.64 4.24 8.16
CA PRO A 45 -4.46 3.82 7.04
C PRO A 45 -5.67 3.01 7.54
N PRO A 46 -6.82 3.10 6.87
CA PRO A 46 -7.97 2.24 7.13
C PRO A 46 -7.62 0.75 6.99
N LEU A 47 -8.38 -0.13 7.67
CA LEU A 47 -8.17 -1.58 7.57
C LEU A 47 -8.32 -2.11 6.13
N HIS A 48 -9.29 -1.61 5.36
CA HIS A 48 -9.49 -2.06 3.97
C HIS A 48 -8.27 -1.75 3.09
N VAL A 49 -7.61 -0.59 3.30
CA VAL A 49 -6.36 -0.24 2.61
C VAL A 49 -5.25 -1.22 2.94
N PHE A 50 -5.14 -1.62 4.21
CA PHE A 50 -4.16 -2.61 4.63
C PHE A 50 -4.42 -3.99 3.98
N LEU A 51 -5.67 -4.45 3.95
CA LEU A 51 -6.02 -5.73 3.32
C LEU A 51 -5.73 -5.70 1.81
N GLU A 52 -6.08 -4.62 1.12
CA GLU A 52 -5.79 -4.46 -0.31
C GLU A 52 -4.28 -4.41 -0.60
N ALA A 53 -3.49 -3.81 0.28
CA ALA A 53 -2.03 -3.83 0.18
C ALA A 53 -1.48 -5.26 0.29
N LEU A 54 -2.04 -6.10 1.17
CA LEU A 54 -1.66 -7.51 1.25
C LEU A 54 -2.01 -8.29 -0.01
N GLU A 55 -3.17 -8.00 -0.62
CA GLU A 55 -3.54 -8.61 -1.91
C GLU A 55 -2.57 -8.20 -3.02
N ALA A 56 -2.20 -6.93 -3.11
CA ALA A 56 -1.20 -6.45 -4.07
C ALA A 56 0.16 -7.15 -3.90
N ILE A 57 0.62 -7.35 -2.67
CA ILE A 57 1.85 -8.09 -2.37
C ILE A 57 1.72 -9.56 -2.80
N ALA A 58 0.58 -10.20 -2.48
CA ALA A 58 0.33 -11.59 -2.79
C ALA A 58 0.21 -11.85 -4.30
N GLU A 59 -0.33 -10.90 -5.07
CA GLU A 59 -0.36 -10.96 -6.54
C GLU A 59 1.05 -10.89 -7.13
N GLY A 60 1.91 -10.06 -6.52
CA GLY A 60 3.31 -9.90 -6.89
C GLY A 60 3.51 -9.28 -8.29
N PRO A 61 4.75 -8.86 -8.61
CA PRO A 61 5.06 -8.21 -9.89
C PRO A 61 4.93 -9.16 -11.10
N TRP A 62 4.86 -10.47 -10.86
CA TRP A 62 4.86 -11.51 -11.90
C TRP A 62 3.50 -11.72 -12.57
N ARG A 63 2.40 -11.28 -11.93
CA ARG A 63 1.04 -11.47 -12.45
C ARG A 63 0.74 -10.63 -13.70
N ALA A 64 1.44 -9.52 -13.89
CA ALA A 64 1.32 -8.68 -15.08
C ALA A 64 2.03 -9.27 -16.32
N ALA A 65 2.79 -10.36 -16.17
CA ALA A 65 3.57 -10.99 -17.24
C ALA A 65 2.92 -12.25 -17.86
N ALA A 66 1.67 -12.57 -17.50
CA ALA A 66 0.90 -13.69 -18.04
C ALA A 66 -0.26 -13.21 -18.93
#